data_AF-A0A1E7JE92-F1
#
_entry.id   AF-A0A1E7JE92-F1
#
_cell.length_a   1.000
_cell.length_b   1.000
_cell.length_c   1.000
_cell.angle_alpha   90.00
_cell.angle_beta   90.00
_cell.angle_gamma   90.00
#
_symmetry.space_group_name_H-M   'P 1'
#
loop_
_entity.id
_entity.type
_entity.pdbx_description
1 polymer ?
#
loop_
_entity_poly.entity_id
_entity_poly.type
_entity_poly.pdbx_seq_one_letter_code
_entity_poly.pdbx_strand_id
1 'polypeptide(L)'
;MKDPHTELAFRYFDYLAKCFPVMCASDEFDFLPRAQRASQYYDQVDNLNADAIDECLFTLSQFQNEFNLLAINQNDLEKLTDLELLKANVAGILIEFEKKQSCRHNPLLYLKVAFIGLDHALTKPASEPEERTERALARLSAIPGLMQQGIDNIDSIPKTYHQAGLAMLSDCKVYLTEVSKFFSDASCGCLTEGLQNASSSLVTFGKFLSSISPIPDQQFVVVSALDATLRDRFLSVRSLDEVFQIAVEEWQDNLQQLKKLQADIDPRKSWGELYHTYCPSDIEKTDTISLYQHEIDRLSRFFREHAFREVDLSSSLELCKTPTYLRSVRGSASFSAAFSADAREKDLFYITTRLPQQRGKEAGDLLKKRLHREYKFLAAHETFPGHHLLDGIRRRLENPIRRQIESPLFYEGWAYYAESLLTEYGYVSSPIEYLVDCKRRLWRAARCQIDVGLTTGVLVKQDAIRLLTTAGFTSEEANSQVDRFRLNPGYQLCYSLGRYEIMKLRESYGIRMGRDRFHRHLLEGGELPFHLIEKRFETLNISDMK
;
A
#
# COMPACT_ATOMS: atom_id res chain seq x y z
N MET A 1 -14.14 34.07 -1.09
CA MET A 1 -13.68 33.47 -2.36
C MET A 1 -12.65 32.41 -1.99
N LYS A 2 -12.72 31.20 -2.56
CA LYS A 2 -11.68 30.18 -2.29
C LYS A 2 -10.33 30.69 -2.83
N ASP A 3 -9.25 30.41 -2.12
CA ASP A 3 -7.89 30.74 -2.53
C ASP A 3 -7.58 30.06 -3.88
N PRO A 4 -7.03 30.75 -4.90
CA PRO A 4 -6.81 30.18 -6.24
C PRO A 4 -6.01 28.87 -6.23
N HIS A 5 -5.08 28.72 -5.29
CA HIS A 5 -4.32 27.50 -5.04
C HIS A 5 -5.22 26.31 -4.69
N THR A 6 -6.09 26.49 -3.69
CA THR A 6 -7.04 25.46 -3.27
C THR A 6 -8.09 25.16 -4.35
N GLU A 7 -8.51 26.17 -5.11
CA GLU A 7 -9.44 25.98 -6.23
C GLU A 7 -8.84 25.13 -7.35
N LEU A 8 -7.59 25.40 -7.74
CA LEU A 8 -6.89 24.59 -8.74
C LEU A 8 -6.69 23.14 -8.27
N ALA A 9 -6.32 22.94 -7.00
CA ALA A 9 -6.19 21.60 -6.45
C ALA A 9 -7.51 20.83 -6.46
N PHE A 10 -8.64 21.48 -6.14
CA PHE A 10 -9.95 20.85 -6.27
C PHE A 10 -10.30 20.51 -7.73
N ARG A 11 -10.01 21.40 -8.69
CA ARG A 11 -10.18 21.07 -10.13
C ARG A 11 -9.39 19.82 -10.51
N TYR A 12 -8.17 19.70 -10.03
CA TYR A 12 -7.30 18.55 -10.27
C TYR A 12 -7.86 17.25 -9.67
N PHE A 13 -8.23 17.24 -8.38
CA PHE A 13 -8.81 16.05 -7.75
C PHE A 13 -10.17 15.67 -8.35
N ASP A 14 -11.01 16.66 -8.68
CA ASP A 14 -12.30 16.44 -9.32
C ASP A 14 -12.15 15.85 -10.73
N TYR A 15 -11.12 16.26 -11.46
CA TYR A 15 -10.77 15.68 -12.75
C TYR A 15 -10.36 14.21 -12.61
N LEU A 16 -9.41 13.92 -11.71
CA LEU A 16 -8.94 12.55 -11.47
C LEU A 16 -10.05 11.62 -10.98
N ALA A 17 -10.92 12.10 -10.08
CA ALA A 17 -12.05 11.32 -9.59
C ALA A 17 -13.04 10.91 -10.70
N LYS A 18 -13.15 11.71 -11.78
CA LYS A 18 -13.99 11.40 -12.94
C LYS A 18 -13.30 10.46 -13.92
N CYS A 19 -12.00 10.66 -14.17
CA CYS A 19 -11.23 9.80 -15.06
C CYS A 19 -11.04 8.40 -14.46
N PHE A 20 -10.79 8.34 -13.15
CA PHE A 20 -10.36 7.15 -12.43
C PHE A 20 -11.19 6.92 -11.15
N PRO A 21 -12.52 6.74 -11.25
CA PRO A 21 -13.41 6.63 -10.10
C PRO A 21 -13.13 5.42 -9.20
N VAL A 22 -12.61 4.30 -9.74
CA VAL A 22 -12.20 3.13 -8.95
C VAL A 22 -10.82 3.33 -8.37
N MET A 23 -9.84 3.70 -9.20
CA MET A 23 -8.46 3.79 -8.71
C MET A 23 -8.30 4.90 -7.66
N CYS A 24 -8.97 6.04 -7.82
CA CYS A 24 -8.98 7.09 -6.80
C CYS A 24 -9.67 6.63 -5.52
N ALA A 25 -10.65 5.72 -5.58
CA ALA A 25 -11.43 5.22 -4.44
C ALA A 25 -10.85 3.97 -3.77
N SER A 26 -9.64 3.55 -4.13
CA SER A 26 -9.02 2.29 -3.70
C SER A 26 -7.61 2.52 -3.22
N ASP A 27 -7.15 1.70 -2.27
CA ASP A 27 -5.77 1.70 -1.78
C ASP A 27 -4.76 0.96 -2.66
N GLU A 28 -5.23 0.23 -3.68
CA GLU A 28 -4.41 -0.63 -4.54
C GLU A 28 -3.64 0.12 -5.64
N PHE A 29 -3.88 1.43 -5.78
CA PHE A 29 -3.28 2.30 -6.81
C PHE A 29 -2.59 3.49 -6.13
N ASP A 30 -1.39 3.24 -5.63
CA ASP A 30 -0.66 4.18 -4.79
C ASP A 30 -0.24 5.49 -5.50
N PHE A 31 -0.21 5.50 -6.83
CA PHE A 31 0.21 6.64 -7.66
C PHE A 31 -0.89 7.68 -7.85
N LEU A 32 -2.14 7.37 -7.48
CA LEU A 32 -3.27 8.28 -7.52
C LEU A 32 -3.59 8.82 -6.13
N PRO A 33 -4.11 10.06 -6.03
CA PRO A 33 -4.60 10.57 -4.77
C PRO A 33 -5.89 9.86 -4.36
N ARG A 34 -6.18 9.89 -3.06
CA ARG A 34 -7.46 9.48 -2.50
C ARG A 34 -8.52 10.57 -2.75
N ALA A 35 -8.88 10.80 -4.01
CA ALA A 35 -9.73 11.91 -4.44
C ALA A 35 -11.18 11.76 -3.95
N GLN A 36 -11.57 12.43 -2.86
CA GLN A 36 -12.81 12.17 -2.10
C GLN A 36 -14.09 12.10 -2.95
N ARG A 37 -14.13 12.84 -4.07
CA ARG A 37 -15.27 12.87 -5.00
C ARG A 37 -15.46 11.60 -5.80
N ALA A 38 -14.50 10.68 -5.84
CA ALA A 38 -14.66 9.39 -6.50
C ALA A 38 -15.83 8.57 -5.90
N SER A 39 -16.21 8.86 -4.65
CA SER A 39 -17.40 8.29 -4.00
C SER A 39 -18.73 8.66 -4.68
N GLN A 40 -18.75 9.68 -5.54
CA GLN A 40 -19.92 10.07 -6.34
C GLN A 40 -20.11 9.20 -7.59
N TYR A 41 -19.13 8.34 -7.91
CA TYR A 41 -19.05 7.60 -9.17
C TYR A 41 -18.95 6.09 -8.93
N TYR A 42 -19.57 5.57 -7.86
CA TYR A 42 -19.57 4.13 -7.57
C TYR A 42 -20.30 3.29 -8.64
N ASP A 43 -21.06 3.91 -9.53
CA ASP A 43 -21.68 3.33 -10.74
C ASP A 43 -20.75 3.32 -11.99
N GLN A 44 -19.64 4.06 -12.00
CA GLN A 44 -18.80 4.27 -13.19
C GLN A 44 -17.41 3.65 -13.08
N VAL A 45 -16.92 3.00 -14.13
CA VAL A 45 -15.57 2.40 -14.18
C VAL A 45 -14.57 3.29 -14.91
N ASP A 46 -13.31 3.16 -14.51
CA ASP A 46 -12.18 3.86 -15.13
C ASP A 46 -12.10 3.51 -16.61
N ASN A 47 -11.86 4.54 -17.42
CA ASN A 47 -11.68 4.38 -18.86
C ASN A 47 -10.19 4.29 -19.17
N LEU A 48 -9.73 3.08 -19.51
CA LEU A 48 -8.33 2.79 -19.79
C LEU A 48 -8.07 2.66 -21.30
N ASN A 49 -9.00 3.06 -22.18
CA ASN A 49 -8.74 3.15 -23.61
C ASN A 49 -7.52 4.04 -23.90
N ALA A 50 -6.72 3.68 -24.91
CA ALA A 50 -5.52 4.43 -25.27
C ALA A 50 -5.78 5.93 -25.46
N ASP A 51 -6.80 6.31 -26.22
CA ASP A 51 -7.16 7.72 -26.45
C ASP A 51 -7.51 8.46 -25.15
N ALA A 52 -8.18 7.79 -24.21
CA ALA A 52 -8.57 8.38 -22.92
C ALA A 52 -7.36 8.56 -22.01
N ILE A 53 -6.40 7.63 -22.05
CA ILE A 53 -5.12 7.77 -21.34
C ILE A 53 -4.30 8.90 -21.95
N ASP A 54 -4.22 9.02 -23.27
CA ASP A 54 -3.49 10.10 -23.95
C ASP A 54 -4.10 11.48 -23.63
N GLU A 55 -5.43 11.61 -23.63
CA GLU A 55 -6.13 12.82 -23.20
C GLU A 55 -5.84 13.15 -21.72
N CYS A 56 -5.78 12.13 -20.88
CA CYS A 56 -5.43 12.28 -19.47
C CYS A 56 -4.00 12.79 -19.28
N LEU A 57 -3.02 12.18 -19.95
CA LEU A 57 -1.63 12.61 -19.92
C LEU A 57 -1.47 14.07 -20.40
N PHE A 58 -2.16 14.44 -21.48
CA PHE A 58 -2.19 15.82 -21.94
C PHE A 58 -2.75 16.77 -20.87
N THR A 59 -3.88 16.42 -20.26
CA THR A 59 -4.51 17.26 -19.23
C THR A 59 -3.64 17.38 -17.97
N LEU A 60 -2.98 16.30 -17.56
CA LEU A 60 -2.03 16.31 -16.44
C LEU A 60 -0.85 17.25 -16.69
N SER A 61 -0.34 17.31 -17.94
CA SER A 61 0.70 18.27 -18.30
C SER A 61 0.24 19.74 -18.15
N GLN A 62 -1.04 20.02 -18.41
CA GLN A 62 -1.62 21.34 -18.21
C GLN A 62 -1.71 21.69 -16.72
N PHE A 63 -2.20 20.77 -15.88
CA PHE A 63 -2.21 20.97 -14.43
C PHE A 63 -0.80 21.19 -13.86
N GLN A 64 0.19 20.43 -14.33
CA GLN A 64 1.58 20.61 -13.90
C GLN A 64 2.10 22.01 -14.24
N ASN A 65 1.77 22.53 -15.43
CA ASN A 65 2.10 23.89 -15.83
C ASN A 65 1.38 24.94 -14.97
N GLU A 66 0.07 24.77 -14.70
CA GLU A 66 -0.69 25.66 -13.82
C GLU A 66 -0.08 25.69 -12.40
N PHE A 67 0.31 24.54 -11.84
CA PHE A 67 0.98 24.48 -10.53
C PHE A 67 2.34 25.18 -10.53
N ASN A 68 3.14 25.00 -11.58
CA ASN A 68 4.43 25.68 -11.73
C ASN A 68 4.26 27.21 -11.79
N LEU A 69 3.27 27.71 -12.52
CA LEU A 69 2.99 29.14 -12.61
C LEU A 69 2.57 29.74 -11.26
N LEU A 70 1.76 29.01 -10.48
CA LEU A 70 1.40 29.44 -9.12
C LEU A 70 2.59 29.44 -8.16
N ALA A 71 3.55 28.52 -8.34
CA ALA A 71 4.72 28.42 -7.47
C ALA A 71 5.70 29.60 -7.64
N ILE A 72 5.85 30.15 -8.85
CA ILE A 72 6.84 31.22 -9.15
C ILE A 72 6.69 32.45 -8.24
N ASN A 73 5.45 32.82 -7.91
CA ASN A 73 5.16 34.04 -7.13
C ASN A 73 4.71 33.74 -5.70
N GLN A 74 4.85 32.49 -5.23
CA GLN A 74 4.41 32.09 -3.91
C GLN A 74 5.53 32.23 -2.88
N ASN A 75 5.27 33.00 -1.82
CA ASN A 75 6.22 33.22 -0.72
C ASN A 75 5.81 32.50 0.57
N ASP A 76 4.58 31.98 0.64
CA ASP A 76 4.12 31.18 1.77
C ASP A 76 4.64 29.73 1.67
N LEU A 77 5.38 29.30 2.70
CA LEU A 77 6.02 27.98 2.73
C LEU A 77 5.01 26.82 2.69
N GLU A 78 3.86 26.94 3.35
CA GLU A 78 2.85 25.88 3.39
C GLU A 78 2.18 25.74 2.01
N LYS A 79 1.89 26.86 1.33
CA LYS A 79 1.38 26.84 -0.05
C LYS A 79 2.40 26.33 -1.06
N LEU A 80 3.68 26.69 -0.93
CA LEU A 80 4.75 26.12 -1.76
C LEU A 80 4.85 24.61 -1.56
N THR A 81 4.79 24.16 -0.31
CA THR A 81 4.82 22.74 0.06
C THR A 81 3.66 21.97 -0.60
N ASP A 82 2.46 22.53 -0.57
CA ASP A 82 1.27 21.94 -1.18
C ASP A 82 1.38 21.85 -2.72
N LEU A 83 1.93 22.88 -3.36
CA LEU A 83 2.19 22.89 -4.80
C LEU A 83 3.22 21.83 -5.22
N GLU A 84 4.31 21.68 -4.46
CA GLU A 84 5.29 20.62 -4.70
C GLU A 84 4.67 19.24 -4.51
N LEU A 85 3.80 19.06 -3.52
CA LEU A 85 3.08 17.80 -3.30
C LEU A 85 2.13 17.47 -4.47
N LEU A 86 1.41 18.45 -5.01
CA LEU A 86 0.55 18.29 -6.18
C LEU A 86 1.37 17.93 -7.43
N LYS A 87 2.50 18.61 -7.66
CA LYS A 87 3.42 18.30 -8.76
C LYS A 87 3.98 16.88 -8.67
N ALA A 88 4.34 16.46 -7.45
CA ALA A 88 4.84 15.11 -7.19
C ALA A 88 3.77 14.03 -7.41
N ASN A 89 2.50 14.33 -7.07
CA ASN A 89 1.38 13.46 -7.36
C ASN A 89 1.14 13.32 -8.88
N VAL A 90 1.15 14.42 -9.63
CA VAL A 90 1.09 14.38 -11.11
C VAL A 90 2.24 13.55 -11.68
N ALA A 91 3.47 13.76 -11.20
CA ALA A 91 4.63 13.00 -11.64
C ALA A 91 4.45 11.49 -11.41
N GLY A 92 3.87 11.09 -10.28
CA GLY A 92 3.56 9.68 -10.01
C GLY A 92 2.64 9.05 -11.07
N ILE A 93 1.61 9.77 -11.50
CA ILE A 93 0.66 9.30 -12.52
C ILE A 93 1.35 9.23 -13.90
N LEU A 94 2.13 10.25 -14.27
CA LEU A 94 2.90 10.27 -15.52
C LEU A 94 3.92 9.13 -15.56
N ILE A 95 4.64 8.86 -14.46
CA ILE A 95 5.59 7.74 -14.38
C ILE A 95 4.88 6.40 -14.62
N GLU A 96 3.70 6.21 -14.03
CA GLU A 96 2.94 4.97 -14.17
C GLU A 96 2.48 4.72 -15.61
N PHE A 97 1.93 5.73 -16.28
CA PHE A 97 1.35 5.56 -17.61
C PHE A 97 2.35 5.79 -18.76
N GLU A 98 3.32 6.69 -18.62
CA GLU A 98 4.29 6.99 -19.70
C GLU A 98 5.55 6.11 -19.63
N LYS A 99 6.11 5.93 -18.42
CA LYS A 99 7.40 5.22 -18.24
C LYS A 99 7.21 3.73 -17.98
N LYS A 100 6.31 3.37 -17.06
CA LYS A 100 6.01 1.95 -16.79
C LYS A 100 5.01 1.38 -17.78
N GLN A 101 4.24 2.24 -18.45
CA GLN A 101 3.24 1.86 -19.46
C GLN A 101 2.33 0.75 -18.96
N SER A 102 1.82 0.90 -17.73
CA SER A 102 1.09 -0.16 -17.03
C SER A 102 -0.13 -0.67 -17.81
N CYS A 103 -0.81 0.18 -18.57
CA CYS A 103 -1.90 -0.21 -19.47
C CYS A 103 -1.47 -1.23 -20.54
N ARG A 104 -0.21 -1.18 -21.02
CA ARG A 104 0.30 -2.07 -22.07
C ARG A 104 0.89 -3.37 -21.55
N HIS A 105 1.23 -3.41 -20.26
CA HIS A 105 2.05 -4.50 -19.71
C HIS A 105 1.47 -5.20 -18.49
N ASN A 106 0.52 -4.58 -17.78
CA ASN A 106 0.04 -5.07 -16.50
C ASN A 106 -1.43 -5.52 -16.58
N PRO A 107 -1.72 -6.81 -16.82
CA PRO A 107 -3.09 -7.34 -16.78
C PRO A 107 -3.77 -7.17 -15.42
N LEU A 108 -3.02 -7.01 -14.32
CA LEU A 108 -3.60 -6.77 -13.00
C LEU A 108 -4.31 -5.42 -12.92
N LEU A 109 -3.90 -4.42 -13.69
CA LEU A 109 -4.55 -3.10 -13.71
C LEU A 109 -6.04 -3.25 -14.05
N TYR A 110 -6.35 -3.93 -15.15
CA TYR A 110 -7.71 -4.17 -15.63
C TYR A 110 -8.54 -5.03 -14.67
N LEU A 111 -7.94 -6.11 -14.15
CA LEU A 111 -8.62 -7.01 -13.20
C LEU A 111 -8.91 -6.30 -11.87
N LYS A 112 -7.96 -5.52 -11.34
CA LYS A 112 -8.16 -4.72 -10.12
C LYS A 112 -9.25 -3.69 -10.31
N VAL A 113 -9.19 -2.87 -11.38
CA VAL A 113 -10.22 -1.86 -11.66
C VAL A 113 -11.61 -2.50 -11.77
N ALA A 114 -11.74 -3.61 -12.49
CA ALA A 114 -13.02 -4.32 -12.63
C ALA A 114 -13.59 -4.77 -11.26
N PHE A 115 -12.78 -5.46 -10.47
CA PHE A 115 -13.27 -6.23 -9.33
C PHE A 115 -13.28 -5.43 -8.02
N ILE A 116 -12.36 -4.48 -7.86
CA ILE A 116 -12.46 -3.47 -6.79
C ILE A 116 -13.69 -2.59 -7.06
N GLY A 117 -13.92 -2.18 -8.31
CA GLY A 117 -15.10 -1.38 -8.68
C GLY A 117 -16.42 -2.11 -8.42
N LEU A 118 -16.50 -3.41 -8.74
CA LEU A 118 -17.66 -4.23 -8.42
C LEU A 118 -17.86 -4.37 -6.90
N ASP A 119 -16.80 -4.65 -6.15
CA ASP A 119 -16.85 -4.74 -4.69
C ASP A 119 -17.30 -3.42 -4.05
N HIS A 120 -16.81 -2.28 -4.55
CA HIS A 120 -17.25 -0.96 -4.11
C HIS A 120 -18.75 -0.76 -4.33
N ALA A 121 -19.27 -1.09 -5.51
CA ALA A 121 -20.69 -0.96 -5.82
C ALA A 121 -21.58 -1.80 -4.87
N LEU A 122 -21.08 -2.94 -4.41
CA LEU A 122 -21.80 -3.85 -3.51
C LEU A 122 -21.70 -3.46 -2.03
N THR A 123 -20.54 -2.98 -1.59
CA THR A 123 -20.20 -2.88 -0.16
C THR A 123 -20.24 -1.46 0.38
N LYS A 124 -19.96 -0.44 -0.46
CA LYS A 124 -19.89 0.95 0.01
C LYS A 124 -21.27 1.42 0.49
N PRO A 125 -21.31 2.42 1.38
CA PRO A 125 -22.57 2.98 1.85
C PRO A 125 -23.46 3.44 0.70
N ALA A 126 -24.75 3.15 0.83
CA ALA A 126 -25.80 3.60 -0.07
C ALA A 126 -26.89 4.27 0.76
N SER A 127 -27.60 5.22 0.17
CA SER A 127 -28.77 5.85 0.79
C SER A 127 -29.93 4.85 0.85
N GLU A 128 -30.13 4.10 -0.23
CA GLU A 128 -31.19 3.10 -0.35
C GLU A 128 -30.62 1.73 -0.79
N PRO A 129 -31.24 0.59 -0.42
CA PRO A 129 -30.78 -0.73 -0.85
C PRO A 129 -30.73 -0.92 -2.38
N GLU A 130 -31.68 -0.33 -3.12
CA GLU A 130 -31.78 -0.43 -4.57
C GLU A 130 -30.57 0.18 -5.29
N GLU A 131 -29.99 1.25 -4.74
CA GLU A 131 -28.83 1.95 -5.30
C GLU A 131 -27.61 1.02 -5.44
N ARG A 132 -27.40 0.09 -4.50
CA ARG A 132 -26.32 -0.92 -4.61
C ARG A 132 -26.56 -1.87 -5.77
N THR A 133 -27.81 -2.23 -6.00
CA THR A 133 -28.20 -3.13 -7.10
C THR A 133 -27.98 -2.44 -8.44
N GLU A 134 -28.39 -1.16 -8.56
CA GLU A 134 -28.18 -0.36 -9.77
C GLU A 134 -26.70 -0.15 -10.07
N ARG A 135 -25.90 0.25 -9.07
CA ARG A 135 -24.44 0.38 -9.21
C ARG A 135 -23.80 -0.94 -9.60
N ALA A 136 -24.17 -2.05 -8.95
CA ALA A 136 -23.62 -3.37 -9.26
C ALA A 136 -23.95 -3.79 -10.70
N LEU A 137 -25.17 -3.53 -11.19
CA LEU A 137 -25.55 -3.79 -12.57
C LEU A 137 -24.73 -2.95 -13.56
N ALA A 138 -24.53 -1.67 -13.26
CA ALA A 138 -23.69 -0.79 -14.08
C ALA A 138 -22.24 -1.31 -14.16
N ARG A 139 -21.67 -1.73 -13.03
CA ARG A 139 -20.33 -2.35 -12.97
C ARG A 139 -20.23 -3.63 -13.76
N LEU A 140 -21.17 -4.56 -13.55
CA LEU A 140 -21.20 -5.84 -14.26
C LEU A 140 -21.28 -5.63 -15.78
N SER A 141 -22.10 -4.67 -16.22
CA SER A 141 -22.25 -4.31 -17.63
C SER A 141 -20.98 -3.68 -18.22
N ALA A 142 -20.17 -3.01 -17.41
CA ALA A 142 -18.94 -2.37 -17.85
C ALA A 142 -17.72 -3.32 -17.90
N ILE A 143 -17.71 -4.41 -17.11
CA ILE A 143 -16.59 -5.37 -17.07
C ILE A 143 -16.20 -5.91 -18.46
N PRO A 144 -17.12 -6.35 -19.34
CA PRO A 144 -16.77 -6.79 -20.69
C PRO A 144 -16.01 -5.74 -21.50
N GLY A 145 -16.44 -4.47 -21.43
CA GLY A 145 -15.77 -3.36 -22.09
C GLY A 145 -14.35 -3.18 -21.55
N LEU A 146 -14.17 -3.17 -20.23
CA LEU A 146 -12.84 -3.02 -19.62
C LEU A 146 -11.89 -4.19 -19.94
N MET A 147 -12.40 -5.42 -19.99
CA MET A 147 -11.61 -6.57 -20.42
C MET A 147 -11.19 -6.44 -21.89
N GLN A 148 -12.06 -5.91 -22.75
CA GLN A 148 -11.73 -5.64 -24.15
C GLN A 148 -10.65 -4.56 -24.27
N GLN A 149 -10.72 -3.47 -23.48
CA GLN A 149 -9.65 -2.47 -23.42
C GLN A 149 -8.30 -3.10 -23.03
N GLY A 150 -8.30 -4.04 -22.10
CA GLY A 150 -7.11 -4.81 -21.76
C GLY A 150 -6.57 -5.65 -22.91
N ILE A 151 -7.43 -6.26 -23.72
CA ILE A 151 -7.04 -7.00 -24.93
C ILE A 151 -6.44 -6.06 -25.98
N ASP A 152 -7.03 -4.88 -26.16
CA ASP A 152 -6.64 -3.93 -27.19
C ASP A 152 -5.32 -3.22 -26.85
N ASN A 153 -5.08 -2.96 -25.56
CA ASN A 153 -3.91 -2.23 -25.09
C ASN A 153 -2.68 -3.10 -24.83
N ILE A 154 -2.87 -4.34 -24.33
CA ILE A 154 -1.75 -5.18 -23.88
C ILE A 154 -1.02 -5.79 -25.07
N ASP A 155 0.26 -5.48 -25.21
CA ASP A 155 1.11 -6.03 -26.29
C ASP A 155 2.20 -6.98 -25.80
N SER A 156 2.57 -6.90 -24.52
CA SER A 156 3.66 -7.67 -23.94
C SER A 156 3.51 -7.73 -22.43
N ILE A 157 3.78 -8.89 -21.83
CA ILE A 157 3.53 -9.11 -20.40
C ILE A 157 4.79 -9.69 -19.75
N PRO A 158 5.35 -9.04 -18.72
CA PRO A 158 6.40 -9.61 -17.88
C PRO A 158 5.95 -10.91 -17.23
N LYS A 159 6.86 -11.89 -17.10
CA LYS A 159 6.55 -13.21 -16.53
C LYS A 159 5.81 -13.14 -15.20
N THR A 160 6.23 -12.25 -14.30
CA THR A 160 5.60 -12.10 -12.98
C THR A 160 4.17 -11.57 -13.10
N TYR A 161 3.93 -10.54 -13.92
CA TYR A 161 2.59 -10.02 -14.19
C TYR A 161 1.69 -11.02 -14.88
N HIS A 162 2.23 -11.83 -15.79
CA HIS A 162 1.48 -12.89 -16.46
C HIS A 162 0.98 -13.95 -15.47
N GLN A 163 1.88 -14.45 -14.62
CA GLN A 163 1.54 -15.44 -13.59
C GLN A 163 0.52 -14.90 -12.57
N ALA A 164 0.73 -13.69 -12.08
CA ALA A 164 -0.18 -13.04 -11.15
C ALA A 164 -1.53 -12.72 -11.80
N GLY A 165 -1.55 -12.28 -13.06
CA GLY A 165 -2.76 -12.01 -13.84
C GLY A 165 -3.62 -13.25 -14.01
N LEU A 166 -3.02 -14.40 -14.35
CA LEU A 166 -3.75 -15.67 -14.44
C LEU A 166 -4.29 -16.14 -13.08
N ALA A 167 -3.52 -15.96 -12.00
CA ALA A 167 -3.96 -16.30 -10.65
C ALA A 167 -5.15 -15.42 -10.20
N MET A 168 -5.04 -14.10 -10.38
CA MET A 168 -6.12 -13.16 -10.06
C MET A 168 -7.35 -13.40 -10.93
N LEU A 169 -7.20 -13.72 -12.22
CA LEU A 169 -8.31 -14.06 -13.10
C LEU A 169 -9.09 -15.29 -12.60
N SER A 170 -8.40 -16.29 -12.04
CA SER A 170 -9.06 -17.42 -11.39
C SER A 170 -9.84 -16.98 -10.14
N ASP A 171 -9.25 -16.13 -9.31
CA ASP A 171 -9.89 -15.56 -8.13
C ASP A 171 -11.14 -14.74 -8.49
N CYS A 172 -11.07 -13.91 -9.53
CA CYS A 172 -12.18 -13.12 -10.06
C CYS A 172 -13.36 -14.00 -10.51
N LYS A 173 -13.10 -15.13 -11.17
CA LYS A 173 -14.16 -16.08 -11.56
C LYS A 173 -14.87 -16.69 -10.36
N VAL A 174 -14.12 -17.02 -9.31
CA VAL A 174 -14.70 -17.51 -8.05
C VAL A 174 -15.54 -16.40 -7.40
N TYR A 175 -15.02 -15.18 -7.36
CA TYR A 175 -15.74 -14.04 -6.79
C TYR A 175 -17.05 -13.74 -7.53
N LEU A 176 -17.13 -13.81 -8.86
CA LEU A 176 -18.41 -13.68 -9.59
C LEU A 176 -19.43 -14.75 -9.18
N THR A 177 -18.97 -15.96 -8.86
CA THR A 177 -19.84 -17.05 -8.35
C THR A 177 -20.28 -16.80 -6.90
N GLU A 178 -19.49 -16.06 -6.11
CA GLU A 178 -19.88 -15.61 -4.78
C GLU A 178 -20.93 -14.48 -4.91
N VAL A 179 -20.69 -13.50 -5.77
CA VAL A 179 -21.61 -12.38 -6.07
C VAL A 179 -22.97 -12.90 -6.54
N SER A 180 -23.02 -13.90 -7.43
CA SER A 180 -24.29 -14.46 -7.92
C SER A 180 -25.20 -15.02 -6.81
N LYS A 181 -24.62 -15.45 -5.67
CA LYS A 181 -25.38 -15.96 -4.53
C LYS A 181 -26.01 -14.85 -3.69
N PHE A 182 -25.45 -13.64 -3.71
CA PHE A 182 -26.06 -12.50 -3.01
C PHE A 182 -27.36 -12.04 -3.68
N PHE A 183 -27.50 -12.30 -4.99
CA PHE A 183 -28.64 -11.86 -5.78
C PHE A 183 -29.61 -12.98 -6.14
N SER A 184 -29.43 -14.21 -5.62
CA SER A 184 -30.31 -15.34 -5.94
C SER A 184 -31.77 -15.15 -5.49
N ASP A 185 -32.00 -14.27 -4.51
CA ASP A 185 -33.34 -13.93 -4.02
C ASP A 185 -33.95 -12.72 -4.74
N ALA A 186 -33.15 -11.97 -5.52
CA ALA A 186 -33.57 -10.80 -6.28
C ALA A 186 -33.79 -11.20 -7.75
N SER A 187 -35.05 -11.34 -8.15
CA SER A 187 -35.50 -11.75 -9.48
C SER A 187 -35.24 -10.73 -10.61
N CYS A 188 -34.04 -10.12 -10.72
CA CYS A 188 -33.68 -9.30 -11.88
C CYS A 188 -32.91 -10.14 -12.91
N GLY A 189 -33.56 -10.51 -14.02
CA GLY A 189 -32.89 -11.15 -15.16
C GLY A 189 -31.68 -10.36 -15.67
N CYS A 190 -31.69 -9.04 -15.47
CA CYS A 190 -30.60 -8.11 -15.79
C CYS A 190 -29.26 -8.44 -15.09
N LEU A 191 -29.30 -8.81 -13.79
CA LEU A 191 -28.10 -9.11 -13.01
C LEU A 191 -27.49 -10.45 -13.44
N THR A 192 -28.35 -11.44 -13.69
CA THR A 192 -27.93 -12.75 -14.20
C THR A 192 -27.24 -12.61 -15.55
N GLU A 193 -27.79 -11.81 -16.45
CA GLU A 193 -27.18 -11.50 -17.74
C GLU A 193 -25.84 -10.76 -17.57
N GLY A 194 -25.77 -9.74 -16.71
CA GLY A 194 -24.52 -9.03 -16.41
C GLY A 194 -23.42 -9.94 -15.86
N LEU A 195 -23.76 -10.84 -14.93
CA LEU A 195 -22.84 -11.85 -14.39
C LEU A 195 -22.35 -12.83 -15.46
N GLN A 196 -23.25 -13.29 -16.33
CA GLN A 196 -22.90 -14.19 -17.43
C GLN A 196 -21.97 -13.51 -18.44
N ASN A 197 -22.24 -12.25 -18.78
CA ASN A 197 -21.43 -11.46 -19.69
C ASN A 197 -20.03 -11.19 -19.09
N ALA A 198 -19.95 -10.80 -17.82
CA ALA A 198 -18.68 -10.63 -17.11
C ALA A 198 -17.88 -11.94 -17.01
N SER A 199 -18.55 -13.07 -16.76
CA SER A 199 -17.90 -14.38 -16.74
C SER A 199 -17.36 -14.78 -18.11
N SER A 200 -18.14 -14.55 -19.17
CA SER A 200 -17.72 -14.80 -20.56
C SER A 200 -16.52 -13.94 -20.95
N SER A 201 -16.52 -12.65 -20.59
CA SER A 201 -15.40 -11.76 -20.88
C SER A 201 -14.12 -12.16 -20.15
N LEU A 202 -14.20 -12.65 -18.90
CA LEU A 202 -13.05 -13.23 -18.19
C LEU A 202 -12.51 -14.50 -18.87
N VAL A 203 -13.36 -15.31 -19.49
CA VAL A 203 -12.90 -16.47 -20.29
C VAL A 203 -12.14 -15.99 -21.52
N THR A 204 -12.66 -15.00 -22.23
CA THR A 204 -12.00 -14.40 -23.40
C THR A 204 -10.68 -13.74 -23.02
N PHE A 205 -10.66 -12.92 -21.96
CA PHE A 205 -9.44 -12.29 -21.45
C PHE A 205 -8.41 -13.34 -21.01
N GLY A 206 -8.84 -14.41 -20.34
CA GLY A 206 -7.94 -15.50 -19.96
C GLY A 206 -7.34 -16.25 -21.15
N LYS A 207 -8.10 -16.44 -22.23
CA LYS A 207 -7.57 -17.01 -23.50
C LYS A 207 -6.55 -16.08 -24.12
N PHE A 208 -6.82 -14.77 -24.14
CA PHE A 208 -5.88 -13.76 -24.62
C PHE A 208 -4.57 -13.78 -23.80
N LEU A 209 -4.63 -13.70 -22.47
CA LEU A 209 -3.44 -13.78 -21.61
C LEU A 209 -2.66 -15.08 -21.86
N SER A 210 -3.36 -16.21 -22.03
CA SER A 210 -2.71 -17.50 -22.30
C SER A 210 -2.09 -17.60 -23.70
N SER A 211 -2.52 -16.75 -24.65
CA SER A 211 -1.97 -16.69 -26.00
C SER A 211 -0.68 -15.86 -26.08
N ILE A 212 -0.46 -14.95 -25.14
CA ILE A 212 0.75 -14.13 -25.05
C ILE A 212 1.88 -14.95 -24.43
N SER A 213 3.03 -14.97 -25.10
CA SER A 213 4.26 -15.49 -24.53
C SER A 213 4.89 -14.44 -23.61
N PRO A 214 5.02 -14.69 -22.29
CA PRO A 214 5.53 -13.68 -21.38
C PRO A 214 7.02 -13.41 -21.61
N ILE A 215 7.41 -12.14 -21.46
CA ILE A 215 8.80 -11.70 -21.56
C ILE A 215 9.54 -11.86 -20.23
N PRO A 216 10.88 -12.03 -20.22
CA PRO A 216 11.67 -12.03 -19.00
C PRO A 216 11.49 -10.73 -18.20
N ASP A 217 11.32 -10.82 -16.88
CA ASP A 217 11.08 -9.66 -16.03
C ASP A 217 12.19 -8.60 -16.16
N GLN A 218 13.44 -9.01 -16.38
CA GLN A 218 14.58 -8.10 -16.54
C GLN A 218 14.46 -7.17 -17.76
N GLN A 219 13.67 -7.54 -18.77
CA GLN A 219 13.43 -6.70 -19.95
C GLN A 219 12.38 -5.61 -19.69
N PHE A 220 11.58 -5.76 -18.62
CA PHE A 220 10.58 -4.79 -18.19
C PHE A 220 11.11 -3.82 -17.12
N VAL A 221 12.32 -4.06 -16.61
CA VAL A 221 12.93 -3.20 -15.61
C VAL A 221 13.30 -1.85 -16.24
N VAL A 222 12.52 -0.83 -15.94
CA VAL A 222 12.78 0.54 -16.38
C VAL A 222 13.49 1.30 -15.25
N VAL A 223 14.83 1.24 -15.22
CA VAL A 223 15.64 1.95 -14.21
C VAL A 223 15.27 3.43 -14.14
N SER A 224 15.04 4.05 -15.29
CA SER A 224 14.62 5.46 -15.39
C SER A 224 13.24 5.74 -14.79
N ALA A 225 12.37 4.74 -14.65
CA ALA A 225 11.09 4.87 -13.96
C ALA A 225 11.28 4.82 -12.43
N LEU A 226 12.18 3.97 -11.93
CA LEU A 226 12.50 3.92 -10.51
C LEU A 226 13.24 5.19 -10.05
N ASP A 227 14.20 5.65 -10.85
CA ASP A 227 14.91 6.92 -10.60
C ASP A 227 13.95 8.11 -10.60
N ALA A 228 13.06 8.21 -11.59
CA ALA A 228 12.01 9.23 -11.62
C ALA A 228 11.04 9.09 -10.43
N THR A 229 10.75 7.87 -9.97
CA THR A 229 9.91 7.65 -8.78
C THR A 229 10.55 8.27 -7.54
N LEU A 230 11.85 8.02 -7.31
CA LEU A 230 12.57 8.65 -6.19
C LEU A 230 12.61 10.16 -6.32
N ARG A 231 13.01 10.66 -7.49
CA ARG A 231 13.30 12.08 -7.71
C ARG A 231 12.05 12.95 -7.84
N ASP A 232 11.08 12.52 -8.65
CA ASP A 232 9.96 13.37 -9.08
C ASP A 232 8.68 13.08 -8.30
N ARG A 233 8.44 11.81 -7.90
CA ARG A 233 7.26 11.43 -7.12
C ARG A 233 7.49 11.52 -5.62
N PHE A 234 8.62 11.03 -5.12
CA PHE A 234 8.93 11.10 -3.70
C PHE A 234 9.69 12.37 -3.29
N LEU A 235 10.16 13.15 -4.27
CA LEU A 235 11.05 14.30 -4.08
C LEU A 235 12.19 13.97 -3.10
N SER A 236 12.75 12.78 -3.26
CA SER A 236 13.88 12.31 -2.46
C SER A 236 15.14 13.04 -2.92
N VAL A 237 15.95 13.44 -1.94
CA VAL A 237 17.28 14.01 -2.18
C VAL A 237 18.35 12.92 -2.33
N ARG A 238 17.95 11.64 -2.21
CA ARG A 238 18.83 10.47 -2.29
C ARG A 238 18.77 9.86 -3.68
N SER A 239 19.94 9.46 -4.16
CA SER A 239 20.13 8.61 -5.34
C SER A 239 19.80 7.14 -5.04
N LEU A 240 19.60 6.34 -6.10
CA LEU A 240 19.38 4.89 -5.96
C LEU A 240 20.53 4.18 -5.24
N ASP A 241 21.77 4.58 -5.49
CA ASP A 241 22.95 4.00 -4.84
C ASP A 241 22.96 4.27 -3.34
N GLU A 242 22.61 5.50 -2.92
CA GLU A 242 22.48 5.84 -1.50
C GLU A 242 21.34 5.04 -0.84
N VAL A 243 20.20 4.89 -1.51
CA VAL A 243 19.07 4.08 -1.00
C VAL A 243 19.48 2.62 -0.84
N PHE A 244 20.20 2.06 -1.81
CA PHE A 244 20.73 0.70 -1.71
C PHE A 244 21.70 0.56 -0.53
N GLN A 245 22.62 1.52 -0.37
CA GLN A 245 23.61 1.51 0.70
C GLN A 245 22.97 1.64 2.09
N ILE A 246 21.96 2.50 2.26
CA ILE A 246 21.16 2.59 3.50
C ILE A 246 20.59 1.22 3.87
N ALA A 247 20.04 0.50 2.88
CA ALA A 247 19.45 -0.81 3.11
C ALA A 247 20.50 -1.91 3.39
N VAL A 248 21.70 -1.79 2.85
CA VAL A 248 22.83 -2.68 3.16
C VAL A 248 23.30 -2.46 4.60
N GLU A 249 23.45 -1.21 5.03
CA GLU A 249 23.83 -0.85 6.40
C GLU A 249 22.79 -1.32 7.40
N GLU A 250 21.51 -1.01 7.17
CA GLU A 250 20.40 -1.47 8.01
C GLU A 250 20.39 -3.01 8.11
N TRP A 251 20.65 -3.72 7.02
CA TRP A 251 20.71 -5.17 7.02
C TRP A 251 21.87 -5.72 7.87
N GLN A 252 23.06 -5.16 7.72
CA GLN A 252 24.25 -5.59 8.47
C GLN A 252 24.07 -5.36 9.99
N ASP A 253 23.54 -4.20 10.36
CA ASP A 253 23.27 -3.85 11.76
C ASP A 253 22.26 -4.80 12.39
N ASN A 254 21.14 -5.07 11.70
CA ASN A 254 20.12 -6.00 12.20
C ASN A 254 20.63 -7.44 12.27
N LEU A 255 21.48 -7.87 11.34
CA LEU A 255 22.08 -9.20 11.38
C LEU A 255 23.05 -9.33 12.57
N GLN A 256 23.83 -8.30 12.86
CA GLN A 256 24.70 -8.27 14.04
C GLN A 256 23.87 -8.29 15.33
N GLN A 257 22.78 -7.52 15.38
CA GLN A 257 21.91 -7.45 16.56
C GLN A 257 21.18 -8.78 16.81
N LEU A 258 20.75 -9.50 15.76
CA LEU A 258 20.19 -10.85 15.90
C LEU A 258 21.19 -11.83 16.53
N LYS A 259 22.47 -11.76 16.14
CA LYS A 259 23.53 -12.60 16.73
C LYS A 259 23.75 -12.29 18.22
N LYS A 260 23.66 -11.02 18.62
CA LYS A 260 23.73 -10.62 20.04
C LYS A 260 22.54 -11.16 20.82
N LEU A 261 21.31 -10.91 20.34
CA LEU A 261 20.08 -11.39 20.97
C LEU A 261 20.04 -12.92 21.08
N GLN A 262 20.53 -13.62 20.07
CA GLN A 262 20.69 -15.08 20.13
C GLN A 262 21.55 -15.51 21.32
N ALA A 263 22.73 -14.91 21.48
CA ALA A 263 23.65 -15.25 22.57
C ALA A 263 23.03 -14.97 23.95
N ASP A 264 22.23 -13.91 24.06
CA ASP A 264 21.53 -13.53 25.28
C ASP A 264 20.36 -14.48 25.62
N ILE A 265 19.69 -15.06 24.61
CA ILE A 265 18.53 -15.96 24.78
C ILE A 265 18.97 -17.41 25.02
N ASP A 266 19.71 -17.99 24.07
CA ASP A 266 20.30 -19.33 24.19
C ASP A 266 21.49 -19.45 23.22
N PRO A 267 22.74 -19.41 23.72
CA PRO A 267 23.93 -19.42 22.86
C PRO A 267 24.11 -20.73 22.06
N ARG A 268 23.35 -21.79 22.38
CA ARG A 268 23.43 -23.09 21.69
C ARG A 268 22.52 -23.18 20.46
N LYS A 269 21.59 -22.23 20.30
CA LYS A 269 20.64 -22.19 19.19
C LYS A 269 20.99 -21.03 18.27
N SER A 270 20.75 -21.19 16.98
CA SER A 270 20.73 -20.08 16.03
C SER A 270 19.51 -19.18 16.28
N TRP A 271 19.60 -17.90 15.92
CA TRP A 271 18.46 -16.98 16.00
C TRP A 271 17.28 -17.47 15.14
N GLY A 272 17.58 -18.17 14.03
CA GLY A 272 16.57 -18.81 13.19
C GLY A 272 15.82 -19.90 13.95
N GLU A 273 16.52 -20.80 14.65
CA GLU A 273 15.89 -21.81 15.51
C GLU A 273 15.07 -21.18 16.63
N LEU A 274 15.59 -20.13 17.29
CA LEU A 274 14.84 -19.39 18.31
C LEU A 274 13.55 -18.80 17.75
N TYR A 275 13.63 -18.15 16.59
CA TYR A 275 12.46 -17.59 15.91
C TYR A 275 11.46 -18.67 15.44
N HIS A 276 11.93 -19.79 14.88
CA HIS A 276 11.08 -20.88 14.39
C HIS A 276 10.42 -21.72 15.48
N THR A 277 11.02 -21.79 16.67
CA THR A 277 10.46 -22.50 17.82
C THR A 277 9.63 -21.61 18.74
N TYR A 278 9.73 -20.29 18.60
CA TYR A 278 8.89 -19.35 19.34
C TYR A 278 7.44 -19.42 18.84
N CYS A 279 6.53 -19.97 19.62
CA CYS A 279 5.09 -19.69 19.52
C CYS A 279 4.48 -20.08 20.87
N PRO A 280 4.07 -19.11 21.70
CA PRO A 280 3.40 -19.43 22.97
C PRO A 280 2.19 -20.34 22.73
N SER A 281 1.99 -21.36 23.58
CA SER A 281 1.02 -22.44 23.33
C SER A 281 -0.44 -21.98 23.38
N ASP A 282 -0.71 -20.91 24.11
CA ASP A 282 -1.96 -20.14 24.13
C ASP A 282 -2.22 -19.43 22.81
N ILE A 283 -1.17 -18.86 22.19
CA ILE A 283 -1.26 -18.19 20.89
C ILE A 283 -1.38 -19.22 19.76
N GLU A 284 -0.65 -20.33 19.81
CA GLU A 284 -0.64 -21.34 18.75
C GLU A 284 -2.03 -21.94 18.48
N LYS A 285 -2.82 -22.13 19.54
CA LYS A 285 -4.17 -22.71 19.48
C LYS A 285 -5.27 -21.70 19.16
N THR A 286 -4.99 -20.40 19.27
CA THR A 286 -5.98 -19.35 19.03
C THR A 286 -6.31 -19.25 17.53
N ASP A 287 -7.54 -18.85 17.18
CA ASP A 287 -7.86 -18.51 15.80
C ASP A 287 -7.15 -17.21 15.38
N THR A 288 -6.63 -17.15 14.15
CA THR A 288 -5.83 -15.99 13.71
C THR A 288 -6.62 -14.68 13.75
N ILE A 289 -7.92 -14.69 13.40
CA ILE A 289 -8.74 -13.47 13.44
C ILE A 289 -8.94 -13.02 14.89
N SER A 290 -9.30 -13.93 15.79
CA SER A 290 -9.46 -13.60 17.21
C SER A 290 -8.16 -13.09 17.85
N LEU A 291 -7.02 -13.68 17.50
CA LEU A 291 -5.71 -13.24 17.98
C LEU A 291 -5.44 -11.77 17.62
N TYR A 292 -5.65 -11.40 16.36
CA TYR A 292 -5.43 -10.03 15.90
C TYR A 292 -6.47 -9.07 16.47
N GLN A 293 -7.74 -9.47 16.58
CA GLN A 293 -8.78 -8.62 17.20
C GLN A 293 -8.41 -8.23 18.64
N HIS A 294 -8.00 -9.20 19.46
CA HIS A 294 -7.57 -8.92 20.83
C HIS A 294 -6.34 -8.02 20.88
N GLU A 295 -5.38 -8.21 19.97
CA GLU A 295 -4.16 -7.43 19.95
C GLU A 295 -4.41 -5.98 19.51
N ILE A 296 -5.31 -5.74 18.56
CA ILE A 296 -5.75 -4.41 18.13
C ILE A 296 -6.34 -3.64 19.32
N ASP A 297 -7.22 -4.27 20.09
CA ASP A 297 -7.84 -3.64 21.27
C ASP A 297 -6.80 -3.31 22.35
N ARG A 298 -5.81 -4.19 22.55
CA ARG A 298 -4.72 -3.98 23.52
C ARG A 298 -3.79 -2.85 23.09
N LEU A 299 -3.36 -2.83 21.83
CA LEU A 299 -2.51 -1.78 21.27
C LEU A 299 -3.20 -0.41 21.35
N SER A 300 -4.46 -0.34 20.92
CA SER A 300 -5.25 0.90 20.95
C SER A 300 -5.38 1.44 22.37
N ARG A 301 -5.74 0.59 23.35
CA ARG A 301 -5.82 0.99 24.77
C ARG A 301 -4.47 1.45 25.30
N PHE A 302 -3.43 0.64 25.10
CA PHE A 302 -2.08 0.93 25.61
C PHE A 302 -1.58 2.27 25.08
N PHE A 303 -1.61 2.47 23.77
CA PHE A 303 -1.10 3.71 23.22
C PHE A 303 -1.96 4.89 23.64
N ARG A 304 -3.30 4.84 23.62
CA ARG A 304 -4.15 5.95 24.12
C ARG A 304 -3.86 6.35 25.57
N GLU A 305 -3.34 5.45 26.40
CA GLU A 305 -2.92 5.77 27.76
C GLU A 305 -1.50 6.38 27.82
N HIS A 306 -0.60 6.01 26.90
CA HIS A 306 0.84 6.33 26.98
C HIS A 306 1.33 7.35 25.93
N ALA A 307 0.63 7.54 24.81
CA ALA A 307 0.95 8.41 23.68
C ALA A 307 -0.31 8.75 22.84
N PHE A 308 -0.25 9.74 21.94
CA PHE A 308 -1.35 9.99 20.98
C PHE A 308 -2.76 10.15 21.58
N ARG A 309 -2.86 10.61 22.85
CA ARG A 309 -4.11 10.63 23.63
C ARG A 309 -5.23 11.44 22.99
N GLU A 310 -4.86 12.50 22.28
CA GLU A 310 -5.78 13.47 21.66
C GLU A 310 -6.25 13.04 20.27
N VAL A 311 -5.74 11.91 19.75
CA VAL A 311 -6.13 11.41 18.43
C VAL A 311 -7.41 10.61 18.56
N ASP A 312 -8.53 11.27 18.29
CA ASP A 312 -9.79 10.60 17.95
C ASP A 312 -9.55 9.66 16.74
N LEU A 313 -10.37 8.70 16.36
CA LEU A 313 -10.23 7.98 15.07
C LEU A 313 -11.56 8.10 14.31
N SER A 314 -11.53 8.56 13.07
CA SER A 314 -12.72 8.99 12.32
C SER A 314 -13.67 7.86 11.92
N SER A 315 -13.18 6.61 11.90
CA SER A 315 -13.93 5.44 11.46
C SER A 315 -13.61 4.23 12.33
N SER A 316 -14.55 3.31 12.44
CA SER A 316 -14.33 2.04 13.12
C SER A 316 -13.51 1.10 12.24
N LEU A 317 -12.55 0.40 12.85
CA LEU A 317 -11.78 -0.65 12.20
C LEU A 317 -12.51 -1.99 12.24
N GLU A 318 -12.64 -2.64 11.09
CA GLU A 318 -13.16 -4.00 10.97
C GLU A 318 -12.08 -4.96 10.48
N LEU A 319 -11.86 -6.04 11.24
CA LEU A 319 -10.96 -7.12 10.87
C LEU A 319 -11.72 -8.14 10.01
N CYS A 320 -11.26 -8.35 8.78
CA CYS A 320 -11.92 -9.26 7.84
C CYS A 320 -10.93 -10.08 7.01
N LYS A 321 -11.45 -11.06 6.26
CA LYS A 321 -10.62 -11.85 5.35
C LYS A 321 -10.41 -11.05 4.06
N THR A 322 -9.23 -11.17 3.47
CA THR A 322 -8.95 -10.61 2.15
C THR A 322 -10.00 -11.09 1.13
N PRO A 323 -10.64 -10.17 0.39
CA PRO A 323 -11.64 -10.51 -0.61
C PRO A 323 -11.09 -11.52 -1.62
N THR A 324 -11.95 -12.42 -2.09
CA THR A 324 -11.54 -13.52 -2.97
C THR A 324 -10.77 -13.00 -4.18
N TYR A 325 -11.24 -11.94 -4.84
CA TYR A 325 -10.63 -11.36 -6.04
C TYR A 325 -9.22 -10.77 -5.85
N LEU A 326 -8.79 -10.45 -4.62
CA LEU A 326 -7.45 -9.92 -4.32
C LEU A 326 -6.50 -10.96 -3.70
N ARG A 327 -6.98 -12.16 -3.37
CA ARG A 327 -6.26 -13.10 -2.52
C ARG A 327 -4.89 -13.52 -3.07
N SER A 328 -4.75 -13.66 -4.38
CA SER A 328 -3.49 -14.03 -5.03
C SER A 328 -2.48 -12.90 -5.17
N VAL A 329 -2.90 -11.63 -5.05
CA VAL A 329 -2.08 -10.46 -5.39
C VAL A 329 -1.89 -9.47 -4.25
N ARG A 330 -2.73 -9.51 -3.21
CA ARG A 330 -2.62 -8.66 -2.02
C ARG A 330 -1.79 -9.32 -0.92
N GLY A 331 -1.28 -8.49 -0.01
CA GLY A 331 -0.53 -8.94 1.16
C GLY A 331 -1.27 -9.95 2.04
N SER A 332 -0.53 -10.68 2.88
CA SER A 332 -1.14 -11.59 3.85
C SER A 332 -1.85 -10.88 4.99
N ALA A 333 -1.48 -9.62 5.22
CA ALA A 333 -2.04 -8.69 6.18
C ALA A 333 -1.92 -7.30 5.53
N SER A 334 -2.97 -6.50 5.57
CA SER A 334 -2.96 -5.15 5.02
C SER A 334 -4.14 -4.33 5.54
N PHE A 335 -3.87 -3.09 5.93
CA PHE A 335 -4.86 -2.06 6.19
C PHE A 335 -5.43 -1.48 4.88
N SER A 336 -6.68 -1.01 4.95
CA SER A 336 -7.35 -0.21 3.92
C SER A 336 -8.19 0.84 4.64
N ALA A 337 -7.88 2.12 4.43
CA ALA A 337 -8.66 3.20 5.00
C ALA A 337 -10.07 3.27 4.38
N ALA A 338 -11.04 3.72 5.17
CA ALA A 338 -12.29 4.25 4.66
C ALA A 338 -11.99 5.45 3.75
N PHE A 339 -12.61 5.43 2.58
CA PHE A 339 -12.29 6.34 1.50
C PHE A 339 -13.13 7.63 1.55
N SER A 340 -14.44 7.48 1.70
CA SER A 340 -15.36 8.61 1.65
C SER A 340 -15.45 9.32 3.01
N ALA A 341 -16.08 10.50 3.00
CA ALA A 341 -16.45 11.20 4.23
C ALA A 341 -17.69 10.59 4.91
N ASP A 342 -18.25 9.50 4.37
CA ASP A 342 -19.40 8.82 4.96
C ASP A 342 -18.96 8.02 6.18
N ALA A 343 -19.43 8.42 7.37
CA ALA A 343 -19.08 7.77 8.65
C ALA A 343 -19.56 6.31 8.76
N ARG A 344 -20.44 5.85 7.85
CA ARG A 344 -20.85 4.44 7.76
C ARG A 344 -19.78 3.57 7.12
N GLU A 345 -18.85 4.17 6.37
CA GLU A 345 -17.72 3.47 5.78
C GLU A 345 -16.68 3.15 6.85
N LYS A 346 -16.22 1.90 6.86
CA LYS A 346 -15.29 1.38 7.88
C LYS A 346 -13.87 1.31 7.33
N ASP A 347 -12.90 1.51 8.21
CA ASP A 347 -11.53 1.10 7.94
C ASP A 347 -11.48 -0.43 7.99
N LEU A 348 -10.68 -1.05 7.13
CA LEU A 348 -10.59 -2.50 7.03
C LEU A 348 -9.16 -2.96 7.32
N PHE A 349 -9.04 -4.04 8.09
CA PHE A 349 -7.80 -4.79 8.21
C PHE A 349 -8.04 -6.18 7.62
N TYR A 350 -7.44 -6.44 6.46
CA TYR A 350 -7.52 -7.72 5.80
C TYR A 350 -6.44 -8.69 6.32
N ILE A 351 -6.84 -9.93 6.61
CA ILE A 351 -5.93 -11.05 6.84
C ILE A 351 -6.22 -12.20 5.87
N THR A 352 -5.19 -12.61 5.15
CA THR A 352 -5.24 -13.80 4.29
C THR A 352 -4.89 -15.05 5.10
N THR A 353 -5.91 -15.80 5.51
CA THR A 353 -5.76 -17.02 6.32
C THR A 353 -5.68 -18.31 5.50
N ARG A 354 -5.90 -18.25 4.18
CA ARG A 354 -5.76 -19.39 3.26
C ARG A 354 -5.03 -18.94 2.00
N LEU A 355 -3.92 -19.62 1.68
CA LEU A 355 -3.27 -19.49 0.38
C LEU A 355 -4.16 -20.16 -0.68
N PRO A 356 -4.12 -19.73 -1.96
CA PRO A 356 -4.85 -20.38 -3.04
C PRO A 356 -4.58 -21.90 -3.07
N GLN A 357 -5.56 -22.70 -3.50
CA GLN A 357 -5.55 -24.18 -3.48
C GLN A 357 -4.29 -24.84 -4.07
N GLN A 358 -3.49 -24.11 -4.85
CA GLN A 358 -2.23 -24.58 -5.43
C GLN A 358 -1.08 -24.71 -4.42
N ARG A 359 -1.15 -24.07 -3.25
CA ARG A 359 -0.12 -24.19 -2.21
C ARG A 359 -0.66 -25.10 -1.11
N GLY A 360 -0.09 -26.30 -1.01
CA GLY A 360 -0.56 -27.36 -0.12
C GLY A 360 -0.69 -26.93 1.36
N LYS A 361 -1.32 -27.80 2.15
CA LYS A 361 -1.60 -27.57 3.59
C LYS A 361 -0.39 -27.04 4.38
N GLU A 362 0.80 -27.54 4.07
CA GLU A 362 2.06 -27.15 4.71
C GLU A 362 2.39 -25.66 4.57
N ALA A 363 2.19 -25.06 3.39
CA ALA A 363 2.44 -23.64 3.16
C ALA A 363 1.45 -22.76 3.96
N GLY A 364 0.21 -23.21 4.11
CA GLY A 364 -0.80 -22.57 4.94
C GLY A 364 -0.43 -22.59 6.44
N ASP A 365 0.07 -23.73 6.92
CA ASP A 365 0.50 -23.89 8.32
C ASP A 365 1.73 -23.02 8.64
N LEU A 366 2.69 -22.90 7.71
CA LEU A 366 3.85 -22.02 7.85
C LEU A 366 3.44 -20.53 7.90
N LEU A 367 2.52 -20.11 7.02
CA LEU A 367 1.98 -18.75 7.03
C LEU A 367 1.30 -18.44 8.35
N LYS A 368 0.42 -19.35 8.83
CA LYS A 368 -0.26 -19.19 10.13
C LYS A 368 0.75 -19.02 11.26
N LYS A 369 1.77 -19.89 11.34
CA LYS A 369 2.82 -19.80 12.36
C LYS A 369 3.59 -18.47 12.29
N ARG A 370 3.88 -17.94 11.09
CA ARG A 370 4.49 -16.61 10.98
C ARG A 370 3.55 -15.51 11.47
N LEU A 371 2.30 -15.51 11.03
CA LEU A 371 1.29 -14.52 11.45
C LEU A 371 1.11 -14.51 12.97
N HIS A 372 1.16 -15.66 13.63
CA HIS A 372 1.05 -15.78 15.08
C HIS A 372 2.31 -15.31 15.81
N ARG A 373 3.50 -15.54 15.26
CA ARG A 373 4.76 -15.09 15.86
C ARG A 373 4.94 -13.57 15.83
N GLU A 374 4.51 -12.98 14.73
CA GLU A 374 4.74 -11.56 14.45
C GLU A 374 3.53 -10.68 14.75
N TYR A 375 2.47 -11.26 15.35
CA TYR A 375 1.15 -10.62 15.45
C TYR A 375 1.16 -9.25 16.13
N LYS A 376 1.95 -9.03 17.19
CA LYS A 376 2.04 -7.73 17.88
C LYS A 376 2.55 -6.63 16.96
N PHE A 377 3.67 -6.90 16.27
CA PHE A 377 4.29 -5.93 15.37
C PHE A 377 3.47 -5.75 14.10
N LEU A 378 2.90 -6.83 13.56
CA LEU A 378 2.04 -6.73 12.38
C LEU A 378 0.73 -5.98 12.69
N ALA A 379 0.08 -6.27 13.82
CA ALA A 379 -1.09 -5.52 14.25
C ALA A 379 -0.74 -4.04 14.50
N ALA A 380 0.41 -3.74 15.11
CA ALA A 380 0.86 -2.36 15.29
C ALA A 380 1.11 -1.62 13.98
N HIS A 381 1.72 -2.29 13.01
CA HIS A 381 1.99 -1.77 11.67
C HIS A 381 0.71 -1.40 10.92
N GLU A 382 -0.25 -2.31 10.89
CA GLU A 382 -1.50 -2.13 10.14
C GLU A 382 -2.50 -1.24 10.90
N THR A 383 -2.40 -1.17 12.23
CA THR A 383 -3.41 -0.50 13.06
C THR A 383 -2.82 0.63 13.90
N PHE A 384 -2.80 0.50 15.23
CA PHE A 384 -2.30 1.50 16.15
C PHE A 384 -0.93 1.05 16.70
N PRO A 385 0.15 1.85 16.60
CA PRO A 385 0.20 3.24 16.13
C PRO A 385 0.57 3.42 14.64
N GLY A 386 0.44 2.38 13.80
CA GLY A 386 0.80 2.42 12.38
C GLY A 386 -0.25 3.03 11.46
N HIS A 387 -0.62 2.32 10.39
CA HIS A 387 -1.43 2.85 9.28
C HIS A 387 -2.78 3.41 9.71
N HIS A 388 -3.54 2.71 10.56
CA HIS A 388 -4.84 3.21 11.03
C HIS A 388 -4.72 4.54 11.78
N LEU A 389 -3.67 4.73 12.58
CA LEU A 389 -3.41 6.01 13.24
C LEU A 389 -3.07 7.09 12.20
N LEU A 390 -2.15 6.79 11.27
CA LEU A 390 -1.70 7.72 10.24
C LEU A 390 -2.88 8.21 9.38
N ASP A 391 -3.66 7.30 8.83
CA ASP A 391 -4.80 7.64 7.98
C ASP A 391 -5.94 8.29 8.75
N GLY A 392 -6.14 7.90 10.01
CA GLY A 392 -7.07 8.59 10.90
C GLY A 392 -6.71 10.07 11.06
N ILE A 393 -5.41 10.40 11.15
CA ILE A 393 -4.95 11.80 11.24
C ILE A 393 -5.04 12.48 9.87
N ARG A 394 -4.47 11.87 8.82
CA ARG A 394 -4.44 12.42 7.46
C ARG A 394 -5.84 12.82 6.97
N ARG A 395 -6.84 11.95 7.15
CA ARG A 395 -8.22 12.20 6.71
C ARG A 395 -8.92 13.34 7.43
N ARG A 396 -8.40 13.81 8.56
CA ARG A 396 -8.95 14.96 9.31
C ARG A 396 -8.11 16.22 9.23
N LEU A 397 -7.04 16.21 8.43
CA LEU A 397 -6.28 17.43 8.17
C LEU A 397 -7.21 18.52 7.63
N GLU A 398 -7.07 19.72 8.20
CA GLU A 398 -7.79 20.92 7.73
C GLU A 398 -7.36 21.28 6.30
N ASN A 399 -6.08 21.02 5.96
CA ASN A 399 -5.55 21.20 4.63
C ASN A 399 -6.18 20.17 3.64
N PRO A 400 -7.01 20.62 2.69
CA PRO A 400 -7.76 19.72 1.81
C PRO A 400 -6.90 19.03 0.74
N ILE A 401 -5.68 19.50 0.51
CA ILE A 401 -4.72 18.91 -0.44
C ILE A 401 -4.03 17.72 0.22
N ARG A 402 -3.40 17.96 1.37
CA ARG A 402 -2.68 16.94 2.13
C ARG A 402 -3.57 15.82 2.64
N ARG A 403 -4.84 16.14 2.91
CA ARG A 403 -5.86 15.14 3.24
C ARG A 403 -6.06 14.10 2.14
N GLN A 404 -5.88 14.46 0.87
CA GLN A 404 -6.18 13.59 -0.28
C GLN A 404 -4.94 12.90 -0.85
N ILE A 405 -3.74 13.39 -0.56
CA ILE A 405 -2.49 12.80 -1.07
C ILE A 405 -1.88 11.88 -0.01
N GLU A 406 -1.63 10.65 -0.42
CA GLU A 406 -0.89 9.64 0.33
C GLU A 406 0.48 9.45 -0.36
N SER A 407 1.53 9.28 0.42
CA SER A 407 2.90 9.08 -0.07
C SER A 407 3.38 7.72 0.41
N PRO A 408 3.53 6.71 -0.48
CA PRO A 408 3.99 5.38 -0.07
C PRO A 408 5.29 5.39 0.73
N LEU A 409 6.20 6.30 0.40
CA LEU A 409 7.46 6.46 1.11
C LEU A 409 7.23 6.90 2.57
N PHE A 410 6.34 7.86 2.81
CA PHE A 410 5.99 8.27 4.16
C PHE A 410 5.11 7.22 4.87
N TYR A 411 4.09 6.70 4.19
CA TYR A 411 3.11 5.74 4.69
C TYR A 411 3.78 4.48 5.25
N GLU A 412 4.63 3.83 4.44
CA GLU A 412 5.36 2.62 4.87
C GLU A 412 6.50 2.94 5.83
N GLY A 413 7.13 4.11 5.66
CA GLY A 413 8.15 4.61 6.58
C GLY A 413 7.62 4.81 7.99
N TRP A 414 6.44 5.43 8.12
CA TRP A 414 5.74 5.65 9.38
C TRP A 414 5.34 4.33 10.01
N ALA A 415 4.66 3.45 9.28
CA ALA A 415 4.22 2.19 9.87
C ALA A 415 5.40 1.29 10.26
N TYR A 416 6.53 1.38 9.55
CA TYR A 416 7.76 0.74 9.99
C TYR A 416 8.35 1.41 11.24
N TYR A 417 8.44 2.74 11.28
CA TYR A 417 8.85 3.48 12.47
C TYR A 417 7.95 3.20 13.70
N ALA A 418 6.64 3.08 13.49
CA ALA A 418 5.64 2.80 14.49
C ALA A 418 5.87 1.46 15.22
N GLU A 419 6.47 0.47 14.56
CA GLU A 419 6.84 -0.78 15.21
C GLU A 419 7.90 -0.60 16.30
N SER A 420 8.87 0.31 16.12
CA SER A 420 9.87 0.54 17.16
C SER A 420 9.26 1.21 18.40
N LEU A 421 8.11 1.87 18.26
CA LEU A 421 7.40 2.46 19.40
C LEU A 421 6.92 1.39 20.40
N LEU A 422 6.68 0.15 19.97
CA LEU A 422 6.31 -0.93 20.89
C LEU A 422 7.41 -1.17 21.92
N THR A 423 8.67 -1.17 21.48
CA THR A 423 9.82 -1.31 22.38
C THR A 423 10.04 -0.02 23.18
N GLU A 424 9.98 1.15 22.53
CA GLU A 424 10.29 2.44 23.16
C GLU A 424 9.30 2.89 24.24
N TYR A 425 8.06 2.41 24.18
CA TYR A 425 7.05 2.63 25.22
C TYR A 425 6.93 1.44 26.19
N GLY A 426 7.68 0.35 25.97
CA GLY A 426 7.68 -0.83 26.84
C GLY A 426 6.48 -1.76 26.65
N TYR A 427 5.79 -1.70 25.51
CA TYR A 427 4.70 -2.62 25.16
C TYR A 427 5.20 -4.06 24.97
N VAL A 428 6.37 -4.21 24.34
CA VAL A 428 7.13 -5.46 24.28
C VAL A 428 8.37 -5.31 25.16
N SER A 429 8.77 -6.39 25.83
CA SER A 429 9.86 -6.32 26.81
C SER A 429 10.71 -7.58 26.92
N SER A 430 10.30 -8.69 26.29
CA SER A 430 11.06 -9.94 26.36
C SER A 430 12.16 -10.02 25.30
N PRO A 431 13.31 -10.67 25.59
CA PRO A 431 14.38 -10.86 24.61
C PRO A 431 13.92 -11.50 23.29
N ILE A 432 12.99 -12.46 23.35
CA ILE A 432 12.48 -13.13 22.15
C ILE A 432 11.61 -12.20 21.30
N GLU A 433 10.87 -11.26 21.89
CA GLU A 433 10.13 -10.23 21.14
C GLU A 433 11.08 -9.26 20.44
N TYR A 434 12.19 -8.87 21.08
CA TYR A 434 13.23 -8.08 20.45
C TYR A 434 13.89 -8.82 19.27
N LEU A 435 14.05 -10.15 19.38
CA LEU A 435 14.51 -10.98 18.27
C LEU A 435 13.51 -10.98 17.12
N VAL A 436 12.20 -11.08 17.40
CA VAL A 436 11.13 -10.98 16.38
C VAL A 436 11.15 -9.62 15.68
N ASP A 437 11.20 -8.51 16.43
CA ASP A 437 11.37 -7.15 15.88
C ASP A 437 12.60 -7.08 14.96
N CYS A 438 13.76 -7.49 15.48
CA CYS A 438 15.02 -7.41 14.74
C CYS A 438 14.99 -8.26 13.44
N LYS A 439 14.32 -9.41 13.44
CA LYS A 439 14.11 -10.23 12.24
C LYS A 439 13.19 -9.53 11.23
N ARG A 440 12.13 -8.83 11.68
CA ARG A 440 11.25 -8.05 10.81
C ARG A 440 12.01 -6.88 10.17
N ARG A 441 12.87 -6.21 10.94
CA ARG A 441 13.77 -5.16 10.44
C ARG A 441 14.73 -5.68 9.38
N LEU A 442 15.37 -6.83 9.66
CA LEU A 442 16.23 -7.51 8.70
C LEU A 442 15.46 -7.79 7.39
N TRP A 443 14.25 -8.33 7.46
CA TRP A 443 13.44 -8.58 6.27
C TRP A 443 13.12 -7.30 5.46
N ARG A 444 12.79 -6.18 6.11
CA ARG A 444 12.54 -4.90 5.42
C ARG A 444 13.78 -4.35 4.72
N ALA A 445 14.95 -4.45 5.36
CA ALA A 445 16.20 -4.08 4.73
C ALA A 445 16.49 -4.93 3.47
N ALA A 446 16.21 -6.25 3.51
CA ALA A 446 16.29 -7.10 2.32
C ALA A 446 15.31 -6.66 1.23
N ARG A 447 14.07 -6.30 1.58
CA ARG A 447 13.06 -5.82 0.61
C ARG A 447 13.57 -4.61 -0.17
N CYS A 448 14.15 -3.63 0.52
CA CYS A 448 14.73 -2.44 -0.10
C CYS A 448 15.94 -2.78 -0.99
N GLN A 449 16.88 -3.60 -0.49
CA GLN A 449 18.01 -4.08 -1.30
C GLN A 449 17.56 -4.82 -2.57
N ILE A 450 16.54 -5.67 -2.46
CA ILE A 450 16.04 -6.46 -3.59
C ILE A 450 15.39 -5.57 -4.64
N ASP A 451 14.57 -4.60 -4.23
CA ASP A 451 13.84 -3.73 -5.13
C ASP A 451 14.78 -2.82 -5.93
N VAL A 452 15.70 -2.15 -5.24
CA VAL A 452 16.72 -1.31 -5.89
C VAL A 452 17.74 -2.16 -6.63
N GLY A 453 18.23 -3.24 -6.03
CA GLY A 453 19.31 -4.05 -6.57
C GLY A 453 18.91 -4.87 -7.80
N LEU A 454 17.71 -5.45 -7.83
CA LEU A 454 17.21 -6.13 -9.03
C LEU A 454 16.91 -5.12 -10.15
N THR A 455 16.44 -3.92 -9.79
CA THR A 455 16.13 -2.88 -10.78
C THR A 455 17.39 -2.31 -11.42
N THR A 456 18.39 -1.96 -10.61
CA THR A 456 19.67 -1.40 -11.09
C THR A 456 20.61 -2.45 -11.69
N GLY A 457 20.31 -3.74 -11.52
CA GLY A 457 21.16 -4.85 -11.97
C GLY A 457 22.34 -5.17 -11.04
N VAL A 458 22.42 -4.52 -9.88
CA VAL A 458 23.42 -4.80 -8.83
C VAL A 458 23.22 -6.20 -8.22
N LEU A 459 21.98 -6.68 -8.16
CA LEU A 459 21.64 -8.01 -7.67
C LEU A 459 21.05 -8.88 -8.77
N VAL A 460 21.38 -10.18 -8.74
CA VAL A 460 20.64 -11.21 -9.48
C VAL A 460 19.59 -11.89 -8.59
N LYS A 461 18.64 -12.63 -9.20
CA LYS A 461 17.55 -13.31 -8.46
C LYS A 461 18.08 -14.21 -7.32
N GLN A 462 19.20 -14.89 -7.55
CA GLN A 462 19.83 -15.75 -6.55
C GLN A 462 20.33 -14.96 -5.33
N ASP A 463 20.76 -13.72 -5.50
CA ASP A 463 21.19 -12.87 -4.38
C ASP A 463 19.97 -12.46 -3.55
N ALA A 464 18.88 -12.09 -4.22
CA ALA A 464 17.60 -11.79 -3.57
C ALA A 464 17.07 -12.98 -2.76
N ILE A 465 17.17 -14.20 -3.30
CA ILE A 465 16.81 -15.42 -2.56
C ILE A 465 17.71 -15.60 -1.34
N ARG A 466 19.03 -15.39 -1.45
CA ARG A 466 19.96 -15.51 -0.32
C ARG A 466 19.69 -14.49 0.78
N LEU A 467 19.36 -13.26 0.42
CA LEU A 467 18.93 -12.24 1.39
C LEU A 467 17.71 -12.75 2.17
N LEU A 468 16.66 -13.21 1.49
CA LEU A 468 15.44 -13.66 2.17
C LEU A 468 15.62 -14.95 2.98
N THR A 469 16.39 -15.92 2.50
CA THR A 469 16.66 -17.13 3.31
C THR A 469 17.49 -16.80 4.54
N THR A 470 18.43 -15.85 4.43
CA THR A 470 19.13 -15.29 5.59
C THR A 470 18.19 -14.52 6.52
N ALA A 471 17.08 -13.96 6.03
CA ALA A 471 16.03 -13.36 6.86
C ALA A 471 15.06 -14.39 7.48
N GLY A 472 15.32 -15.69 7.35
CA GLY A 472 14.52 -16.75 7.99
C GLY A 472 13.30 -17.21 7.19
N PHE A 473 13.30 -16.99 5.88
CA PHE A 473 12.31 -17.57 4.97
C PHE A 473 12.81 -18.90 4.41
N THR A 474 11.90 -19.83 4.10
CA THR A 474 12.28 -21.01 3.31
C THR A 474 12.62 -20.61 1.86
N SER A 475 13.31 -21.46 1.11
CA SER A 475 13.62 -21.19 -0.31
C SER A 475 12.36 -20.98 -1.16
N GLU A 476 11.27 -21.70 -0.85
CA GLU A 476 9.98 -21.53 -1.55
C GLU A 476 9.34 -20.17 -1.21
N GLU A 477 9.30 -19.82 0.08
CA GLU A 477 8.77 -18.52 0.51
C GLU A 477 9.60 -17.38 -0.08
N ALA A 478 10.93 -17.50 -0.09
CA ALA A 478 11.84 -16.53 -0.66
C ALA A 478 11.56 -16.30 -2.15
N ASN A 479 11.40 -17.36 -2.95
CA ASN A 479 11.04 -17.23 -4.37
C ASN A 479 9.70 -16.50 -4.53
N SER A 480 8.67 -16.89 -3.77
CA SER A 480 7.37 -16.24 -3.82
C SER A 480 7.42 -14.76 -3.41
N GLN A 481 8.28 -14.40 -2.46
CA GLN A 481 8.44 -13.00 -2.04
C GLN A 481 9.14 -12.18 -3.14
N VAL A 482 10.19 -12.70 -3.77
CA VAL A 482 10.86 -12.03 -4.89
C VAL A 482 9.88 -11.77 -6.03
N ASP A 483 9.09 -12.77 -6.41
CA ASP A 483 8.07 -12.62 -7.46
C ASP A 483 7.01 -11.58 -7.03
N ARG A 484 6.59 -11.57 -5.76
CA ARG A 484 5.65 -10.54 -5.26
C ARG A 484 6.24 -9.13 -5.30
N PHE A 485 7.51 -8.95 -4.94
CA PHE A 485 8.16 -7.63 -4.95
C PHE A 485 8.22 -7.03 -6.36
N ARG A 486 8.41 -7.87 -7.37
CA ARG A 486 8.37 -7.47 -8.79
C ARG A 486 7.02 -6.97 -9.26
N LEU A 487 5.93 -7.23 -8.52
CA LEU A 487 4.61 -6.73 -8.91
C LEU A 487 4.51 -5.21 -8.75
N ASN A 488 5.17 -4.65 -7.74
CA ASN A 488 5.16 -3.22 -7.45
C ASN A 488 6.59 -2.68 -7.29
N PRO A 489 7.36 -2.54 -8.39
CA PRO A 489 8.71 -1.98 -8.34
C PRO A 489 8.71 -0.55 -7.78
N GLY A 490 9.63 -0.27 -6.86
CA GLY A 490 9.75 1.04 -6.19
C GLY A 490 8.87 1.20 -4.96
N TYR A 491 8.03 0.23 -4.62
CA TYR A 491 7.24 0.24 -3.39
C TYR A 491 7.99 -0.37 -2.21
N GLN A 492 8.90 -1.33 -2.45
CA GLN A 492 9.54 -2.06 -1.35
C GLN A 492 10.66 -1.26 -0.69
N LEU A 493 11.28 -0.33 -1.43
CA LEU A 493 12.24 0.63 -0.87
C LEU A 493 11.60 1.58 0.15
N CYS A 494 10.29 1.83 0.04
CA CYS A 494 9.57 2.81 0.86
C CYS A 494 9.68 2.53 2.36
N TYR A 495 9.73 1.26 2.74
CA TYR A 495 9.87 0.84 4.14
C TYR A 495 11.17 1.38 4.74
N SER A 496 12.32 0.87 4.26
CA SER A 496 13.63 1.20 4.84
C SER A 496 13.99 2.66 4.62
N LEU A 497 13.78 3.21 3.41
CA LEU A 497 14.09 4.61 3.14
C LEU A 497 13.19 5.54 3.97
N GLY A 498 11.89 5.28 4.03
CA GLY A 498 10.96 6.12 4.79
C GLY A 498 11.26 6.12 6.28
N ARG A 499 11.51 4.94 6.87
CA ARG A 499 11.92 4.85 8.27
C ARG A 499 13.24 5.57 8.51
N TYR A 500 14.22 5.39 7.63
CA TYR A 500 15.52 6.04 7.74
C TYR A 500 15.37 7.58 7.79
N GLU A 501 14.58 8.17 6.89
CA GLU A 501 14.35 9.62 6.87
C GLU A 501 13.61 10.11 8.13
N ILE A 502 12.60 9.38 8.63
CA ILE A 502 11.96 9.70 9.92
C ILE A 502 12.97 9.67 11.07
N MET A 503 13.86 8.68 11.09
CA MET A 503 14.89 8.56 12.12
C MET A 503 15.91 9.71 12.04
N LYS A 504 16.28 10.16 10.84
CA LYS A 504 17.13 11.36 10.63
C LYS A 504 16.49 12.64 11.15
N LEU A 505 15.20 12.83 10.87
CA LEU A 505 14.43 13.95 11.43
C LEU A 505 14.36 13.86 12.97
N ARG A 506 14.15 12.66 13.51
CA ARG A 506 14.07 12.46 14.96
C ARG A 506 15.39 12.71 15.67
N GLU A 507 16.50 12.27 15.08
CA GLU A 507 17.85 12.55 15.59
C GLU A 507 18.10 14.06 15.68
N SER A 508 17.71 14.80 14.63
CA SER A 508 17.98 16.23 14.52
C SER A 508 17.03 17.09 15.35
N TYR A 509 15.74 16.77 15.37
CA TYR A 509 14.68 17.61 15.94
C TYR A 509 13.97 16.99 17.15
N GLY A 510 13.91 15.66 17.22
CA GLY A 510 13.11 14.95 18.22
C GLY A 510 13.54 15.16 19.67
N ILE A 511 14.85 15.30 19.95
CA ILE A 511 15.35 15.59 21.30
C ILE A 511 14.90 16.98 21.76
N ARG A 512 15.03 17.98 20.88
CA ARG A 512 14.68 19.38 21.18
C ARG A 512 13.18 19.59 21.32
N MET A 513 12.40 18.96 20.44
CA MET A 513 10.94 19.05 20.46
C MET A 513 10.31 18.22 21.58
N GLY A 514 10.95 17.13 22.00
CA GLY A 514 10.31 16.09 22.80
C GLY A 514 9.46 15.15 21.93
N ARG A 515 9.31 13.91 22.40
CA ARG A 515 8.73 12.79 21.63
C ARG A 515 7.32 13.10 21.09
N ASP A 516 6.42 13.50 21.97
CA ASP A 516 5.00 13.69 21.63
C ASP A 516 4.80 14.82 20.62
N ARG A 517 5.52 15.94 20.80
CA ARG A 517 5.46 17.08 19.88
C ARG A 517 6.10 16.76 18.54
N PHE A 518 7.20 16.00 18.53
CA PHE A 518 7.80 15.51 17.29
C PHE A 518 6.80 14.69 16.48
N HIS A 519 6.13 13.71 17.10
CA HIS A 519 5.11 12.91 16.42
C HIS A 519 3.92 13.74 15.96
N ARG A 520 3.44 14.68 16.81
CA ARG A 520 2.34 15.58 16.46
C ARG A 520 2.68 16.40 15.21
N HIS A 521 3.79 17.13 15.21
CA HIS A 521 4.17 17.99 14.07
C HIS A 521 4.50 17.19 12.81
N LEU A 522 5.03 15.97 12.96
CA LEU A 522 5.27 15.07 11.84
C LEU A 522 3.94 14.67 11.17
N LEU A 523 2.93 14.26 11.94
CA LEU A 523 1.65 13.73 11.44
C LEU A 523 0.65 14.82 11.01
N GLU A 524 0.60 15.95 11.73
CA GLU A 524 -0.23 17.12 11.35
C GLU A 524 0.23 17.76 10.04
N GLY A 525 1.47 17.50 9.63
CA GLY A 525 1.98 17.88 8.33
C GLY A 525 1.33 17.15 7.17
N GLY A 526 0.67 16.02 7.40
CA GLY A 526 0.34 15.06 6.34
C GLY A 526 1.59 14.35 5.81
N GLU A 527 1.41 13.57 4.75
CA GLU A 527 2.45 12.68 4.21
C GLU A 527 3.38 13.41 3.24
N LEU A 528 4.08 14.42 3.75
CA LEU A 528 4.97 15.27 2.96
C LEU A 528 6.30 14.56 2.62
N PRO A 529 6.95 14.95 1.51
CA PRO A 529 8.35 14.66 1.27
C PRO A 529 9.24 15.10 2.45
N PHE A 530 10.17 14.25 2.87
CA PHE A 530 10.93 14.45 4.11
C PHE A 530 11.73 15.76 4.15
N HIS A 531 12.28 16.19 3.01
CA HIS A 531 13.02 17.45 2.94
C HIS A 531 12.09 18.68 3.13
N LEU A 532 10.79 18.58 2.84
CA LEU A 532 9.81 19.63 3.12
C LEU A 532 9.39 19.61 4.60
N ILE A 533 9.33 18.43 5.21
CA ILE A 533 9.12 18.29 6.65
C ILE A 533 10.26 18.94 7.42
N GLU A 534 11.51 18.70 6.99
CA GLU A 534 12.69 19.32 7.59
C GLU A 534 12.61 20.85 7.54
N LYS A 535 12.32 21.43 6.37
CA LYS A 535 12.11 22.88 6.23
C LYS A 535 11.01 23.41 7.16
N ARG A 536 9.89 22.68 7.29
CA ARG A 536 8.83 23.05 8.23
C ARG A 536 9.35 23.04 9.66
N PHE A 537 10.11 22.02 10.07
CA PHE A 537 10.69 21.93 11.40
C PHE A 537 11.70 23.04 11.71
N GLU A 538 12.48 23.49 10.72
CA GLU A 538 13.39 24.63 10.86
C GLU A 538 12.65 25.95 11.14
N THR A 539 11.46 26.12 10.55
CA THR A 539 10.64 27.33 10.74
C THR A 539 9.81 27.33 12.03
N LEU A 540 9.65 26.18 12.68
CA LEU A 540 9.02 26.12 14.00
C LEU A 540 9.97 26.80 15.00
N ASN A 541 9.63 28.00 15.45
CA ASN A 541 10.37 28.70 16.50
C ASN A 541 10.39 27.86 17.78
N ILE A 542 11.49 27.13 17.98
CA ILE A 542 11.72 26.28 19.16
C ILE A 542 11.69 27.11 20.47
N SER A 543 11.74 28.44 20.38
CA SER A 543 11.67 29.38 21.51
C SER A 543 10.27 29.64 22.08
N ASP A 544 9.18 29.35 21.35
CA ASP A 544 7.81 29.46 21.89
C ASP A 544 7.35 28.17 22.62
N MET A 545 8.28 27.23 22.85
CA MET A 545 8.00 25.87 23.31
C MET A 545 8.35 25.63 24.79
N LYS A 546 7.93 26.53 25.69
CA LYS A 546 7.90 26.25 27.14
C LYS A 546 6.53 25.84 27.62
#